data_AF-T2KGY7-F1
#
_entry.id   AF-T2KGY7-F1
#
_cell.length_a   1.000
_cell.length_b   1.000
_cell.length_c   1.000
_cell.angle_alpha   90.00
_cell.angle_beta   90.00
_cell.angle_gamma   90.00
#
_symmetry.space_group_name_H-M   'P 1'
#
loop_
_entity.id
_entity.type
_entity.pdbx_description
1 polymer ?
#
loop_
_entity_poly.entity_id
_entity_poly.type
_entity_poly.pdbx_seq_one_letter_code
_entity_poly.pdbx_strand_id
1 'polypeptide(L)' 'VDIDWEYPGQTGMNFTGLPRDYTNFALLVEDIRAAIGSTKLITAAYNAVPSKFSQFDWARLSNTMDYFNFMTYDFYGAW' A
#
# COMPACT_ATOMS: atom_id res chain seq x y z
N VAL A 1 0.76 -11.62 5.59
CA VAL A 1 -0.29 -11.06 4.73
C VAL A 1 0.40 -10.14 3.76
N ASP A 2 0.14 -10.28 2.47
CA ASP A 2 0.58 -9.32 1.47
C ASP A 2 -0.67 -8.60 0.94
N ILE A 3 -0.67 -7.27 0.99
CA ILE A 3 -1.81 -6.45 0.60
C ILE A 3 -1.53 -5.86 -0.77
N ASP A 4 -2.29 -6.31 -1.76
CA ASP A 4 -2.16 -5.88 -3.14
C ASP A 4 -3.35 -4.99 -3.55
N TRP A 5 -3.39 -3.78 -2.99
CA TRP A 5 -4.34 -2.76 -3.39
C TRP A 5 -3.64 -1.82 -4.37
N GLU A 6 -4.11 -1.80 -5.62
CA GLU A 6 -3.51 -1.03 -6.72
C GLU A 6 -4.38 0.14 -7.22
N TYR A 7 -4.28 1.37 -6.68
CA TYR A 7 -3.50 1.80 -5.51
C TYR A 7 -4.34 2.73 -4.62
N PRO A 8 -4.11 2.73 -3.29
CA PRO A 8 -4.72 3.72 -2.38
C PRO A 8 -4.56 5.14 -2.90
N GLY A 9 -5.67 5.88 -2.93
CA GLY A 9 -5.70 7.29 -3.34
C GLY A 9 -5.57 7.54 -4.84
N GLN A 10 -5.54 6.46 -5.64
CA GLN A 10 -5.43 6.54 -7.09
C GLN A 10 -6.64 5.87 -7.75
N THR A 11 -6.96 6.30 -8.97
CA THR A 11 -7.94 5.60 -9.80
C THR A 11 -7.27 4.36 -10.40
N GLY A 12 -7.86 3.19 -10.15
CA GLY A 12 -7.44 1.92 -10.72
C GLY A 12 -8.35 1.47 -11.88
N MET A 13 -8.27 0.20 -12.25
CA MET A 13 -8.99 -0.35 -13.41
C MET A 13 -10.52 -0.23 -13.29
N ASN A 14 -11.06 -0.44 -12.10
CA ASN A 14 -12.51 -0.52 -11.85
C ASN A 14 -12.95 0.24 -10.59
N PHE A 15 -12.12 1.17 -10.10
CA PHE A 15 -12.45 1.97 -8.93
C PHE A 15 -11.77 3.35 -8.97
N THR A 16 -12.34 4.32 -8.25
CA THR A 16 -11.76 5.65 -8.05
C THR A 16 -11.30 5.77 -6.61
N GLY A 17 -9.99 5.84 -6.39
CA GLY A 17 -9.42 6.14 -5.07
C GLY A 17 -9.57 7.60 -4.68
N LEU A 18 -9.48 7.85 -3.38
CA LEU A 18 -9.63 9.17 -2.75
C LEU A 18 -8.45 9.47 -1.81
N PRO A 19 -8.09 10.73 -1.56
CA PRO A 19 -6.95 11.07 -0.69
C PRO A 19 -7.01 10.44 0.72
N ARG A 20 -8.22 10.18 1.24
CA ARG A 20 -8.41 9.50 2.53
C ARG A 20 -7.94 8.05 2.56
N ASP A 21 -7.79 7.41 1.39
CA ASP A 21 -7.36 6.02 1.29
C ASP A 21 -5.93 5.83 1.80
N TYR A 22 -5.05 6.83 1.68
CA TYR A 22 -3.71 6.76 2.25
C TYR A 22 -3.74 6.57 3.79
N THR A 23 -4.58 7.36 4.47
CA THR A 23 -4.77 7.25 5.92
C THR A 23 -5.51 5.97 6.29
N ASN A 24 -6.54 5.60 5.52
CA ASN A 24 -7.30 4.38 5.77
C ASN A 24 -6.45 3.12 5.55
N PHE A 25 -5.52 3.13 4.60
CA PHE A 25 -4.58 2.04 4.40
C PHE A 25 -3.67 1.83 5.62
N ALA A 26 -3.15 2.91 6.21
CA ALA A 26 -2.38 2.82 7.44
C ALA A 26 -3.20 2.25 8.61
N LEU A 27 -4.45 2.70 8.77
CA LEU A 27 -5.37 2.16 9.77
C LEU A 27 -5.64 0.66 9.56
N LEU A 28 -5.91 0.26 8.31
CA LEU A 28 -6.13 -1.15 7.96
C LEU A 28 -4.93 -2.02 8.33
N VAL A 29 -3.71 -1.54 8.02
CA VAL A 29 -2.48 -2.27 8.32
C VAL A 29 -2.23 -2.39 9.83
N GLU A 30 -2.55 -1.34 10.61
CA GLU A 30 -2.51 -1.37 12.07
C GLU A 30 -3.53 -2.36 12.66
N ASP A 31 -4.76 -2.36 12.15
CA ASP A 31 -5.80 -3.31 12.55
C ASP A 31 -5.38 -4.76 12.25
N ILE A 32 -4.79 -5.00 11.08
CA ILE A 32 -4.24 -6.32 10.72
C ILE A 32 -3.12 -6.70 11.70
N ARG A 33 -2.17 -5.79 11.98
CA ARG A 33 -1.09 -6.06 12.94
C ARG A 33 -1.63 -6.40 14.33
N ALA A 34 -2.64 -5.68 14.80
CA ALA A 34 -3.29 -5.94 16.08
C ALA A 34 -3.94 -7.34 16.09
N ALA A 35 -4.55 -7.76 14.99
CA ALA A 35 -5.22 -9.06 14.88
C ALA A 35 -4.26 -10.25 14.75
N ILE A 36 -3.16 -10.11 13.98
CA ILE A 36 -2.28 -11.23 13.65
C ILE A 36 -1.00 -11.30 14.51
N GLY A 37 -0.76 -10.28 15.34
CA GLY A 37 0.41 -10.17 16.21
C GLY A 37 1.70 -9.84 15.46
N SER A 38 2.82 -9.81 16.18
CA SER A 38 4.13 -9.36 15.66
C SER A 38 4.99 -10.45 15.01
N THR A 39 4.58 -11.72 15.05
CA THR A 39 5.40 -12.85 14.54
C THR A 39 5.12 -13.18 13.08
N LYS A 40 4.09 -12.58 12.48
CA LYS A 40 3.70 -12.79 11.08
C LYS A 40 4.11 -11.58 10.25
N LEU A 41 4.54 -11.81 9.03
CA LEU A 41 4.91 -10.73 8.12
C LEU A 41 3.66 -10.00 7.60
N ILE A 42 3.75 -8.68 7.51
CA ILE A 42 2.83 -7.80 6.79
C ILE A 42 3.64 -7.06 5.73
N THR A 43 3.23 -7.24 4.49
CA THR A 43 3.82 -6.59 3.31
C THR A 43 2.71 -5.99 2.47
N ALA A 44 3.05 -5.09 1.55
CA ALA A 44 2.13 -4.60 0.55
C ALA A 44 2.85 -4.24 -0.74
N ALA A 45 2.09 -4.24 -1.82
CA ALA A 45 2.55 -3.86 -3.13
C ALA A 45 2.30 -2.36 -3.38
N TYR A 46 3.31 -1.65 -3.87
CA TYR A 46 3.31 -0.21 -4.10
C TYR A 46 3.66 0.11 -5.55
N ASN A 47 3.09 1.20 -6.05
CA ASN A 47 3.47 1.72 -7.36
C ASN A 47 4.95 2.12 -7.34
N ALA A 48 5.73 1.80 -8.39
CA ALA A 48 7.16 2.13 -8.43
C ALA A 48 7.47 3.60 -8.79
N VAL A 49 6.47 4.43 -9.11
CA VAL A 49 6.66 5.86 -9.44
C VAL A 49 6.60 6.73 -8.17
N PRO A 50 7.64 7.50 -7.82
CA PRO A 50 7.69 8.29 -6.56
C PRO A 50 6.50 9.21 -6.28
N SER A 51 5.97 9.87 -7.31
CA SER A 51 4.80 10.76 -7.17
C SER A 51 3.51 10.03 -6.82
N LYS A 52 3.45 8.70 -6.99
CA LYS A 52 2.27 7.87 -6.76
C LYS A 52 2.20 7.31 -5.35
N PHE A 53 3.28 7.39 -4.58
CA PHE A 53 3.35 6.87 -3.22
C PHE A 53 3.81 7.92 -2.19
N SER A 54 4.08 9.16 -2.59
CA SER A 54 4.53 10.21 -1.68
C SER A 54 3.53 10.60 -0.58
N GLN A 55 2.23 10.30 -0.77
CA GLN A 55 1.16 10.68 0.16
C GLN A 55 0.86 9.63 1.25
N PHE A 56 1.48 8.44 1.20
CA PHE A 56 1.33 7.47 2.28
C PHE A 56 1.94 8.00 3.59
N ASP A 57 1.34 7.62 4.71
CA ASP A 57 1.91 7.87 6.03
C ASP A 57 3.03 6.86 6.31
N TRP A 58 4.20 7.12 5.73
CA TRP A 58 5.36 6.24 5.82
C TRP A 58 5.83 6.00 7.26
N ALA A 59 5.62 6.95 8.16
CA ALA A 59 5.97 6.78 9.57
C ALA A 59 5.10 5.71 10.23
N ARG A 60 3.77 5.78 10.06
CA ARG A 60 2.85 4.75 10.57
C ARG A 60 3.09 3.40 9.92
N LEU A 61 3.28 3.37 8.60
CA LEU A 61 3.53 2.13 7.88
C LEU A 61 4.85 1.47 8.29
N SER A 62 5.94 2.23 8.44
CA SER A 62 7.25 1.69 8.85
C SER A 62 7.25 1.14 10.28
N ASN A 63 6.36 1.62 11.14
CA ASN A 63 6.18 1.08 12.49
C ASN A 63 5.38 -0.23 12.52
N THR A 64 4.66 -0.55 11.43
CA THR A 64 3.64 -1.61 11.43
C THR A 64 3.96 -2.75 10.47
N MET A 65 4.55 -2.43 9.32
CA MET A 65 4.87 -3.34 8.23
C MET A 65 6.32 -3.82 8.28
N ASP A 66 6.57 -4.97 7.66
CA ASP A 66 7.89 -5.60 7.63
C ASP A 66 8.67 -5.27 6.35
N TYR A 67 7.99 -5.29 5.19
CA TYR A 67 8.60 -4.98 3.90
C TYR A 67 7.65 -4.21 2.97
N PHE A 68 8.23 -3.43 2.06
CA PHE A 68 7.54 -2.62 1.06
C PHE A 68 7.94 -3.10 -0.34
N ASN A 69 7.01 -3.74 -1.05
CA ASN A 69 7.28 -4.34 -2.35
C ASN A 69 6.88 -3.35 -3.46
N PHE A 70 7.84 -2.72 -4.11
CA PHE A 70 7.55 -1.86 -5.26
C PHE A 70 7.38 -2.69 -6.53
N MET A 71 6.24 -2.53 -7.20
CA MET A 71 5.92 -3.18 -8.47
C MET A 71 6.71 -2.55 -9.60
N THR A 72 7.98 -2.95 -9.74
CA THR A 72 8.95 -2.43 -10.71
C THR A 72 8.82 -3.09 -12.08
N TYR A 73 7.58 -3.25 -12.53
CA TYR A 73 7.19 -3.82 -13.81
C TYR A 73 6.05 -3.00 -14.42
N ASP A 74 5.60 -3.39 -15.62
CA ASP A 74 4.52 -2.70 -16.37
C ASP A 74 4.76 -1.22 -16.65
N PHE A 75 6.03 -0.81 -16.74
CA PHE A 75 6.40 0.53 -17.18
C PHE A 75 6.07 0.80 -18.66
N TYR A 76 5.91 -0.25 -19.46
CA TYR A 76 5.52 -0.20 -20.86
C TYR A 76 4.56 -1.34 -21.17
N GLY A 77 3.62 -1.09 -22.09
CA GLY A 77 2.77 -2.13 -22.67
C GLY A 77 1.91 -1.61 -23.81
N ALA A 78 1.04 -2.47 -24.34
CA ALA A 78 0.26 -2.23 -25.55
C ALA A 78 -1.16 -1.64 -25.29
N TRP A 79 -1.44 -1.27 -24.05
CA TRP A 79 -2.68 -0.63 -23.61
C TRP A 79 -2.74 0.85 -23.97
#